data_AF-A0A6L2PMG0-F1
#
_entry.id   AF-A0A6L2PMG0-F1
#
_cell.length_a   1.000
_cell.length_b   1.000
_cell.length_c   1.000
_cell.angle_alpha   90.00
_cell.angle_beta   90.00
_cell.angle_gamma   90.00
#
_symmetry.space_group_name_H-M   'P 1'
#
loop_
_entity.id
_entity.type
_entity.pdbx_description
1 polymer ?
#
loop_
_entity_poly.entity_id
_entity_poly.type
_entity_poly.pdbx_seq_one_letter_code
_entity_poly.pdbx_strand_id
1 'polypeptide(L)'
;MATEGTKGNAKGMTNEQIINNFQALRKEQLRIGNKVSELELELHEHKIVIDTLKEVDGDRKCFRMVGGLLCERTVKEVLPILISNQEQLATYIKDLTAALNKKSQELNDFTEKHNLKIRGQDDASSQNDDGDKKPRTGNVLVVNPM
;
A
#
# COMPACT_ATOMS: atom_id res chain seq x y z
N MET A 1 -18.99 -29.93 50.20
CA MET A 1 -18.06 -30.36 49.14
C MET A 1 -18.27 -29.44 47.95
N ALA A 2 -17.32 -28.53 47.73
CA ALA A 2 -17.28 -27.64 46.58
C ALA A 2 -16.48 -28.33 45.46
N THR A 3 -16.98 -28.29 44.23
CA THR A 3 -16.15 -28.14 43.03
C THR A 3 -16.97 -27.39 41.99
N GLU A 4 -16.71 -26.09 41.89
CA GLU A 4 -17.15 -25.24 40.78
C GLU A 4 -16.34 -25.62 39.54
N GLY A 5 -17.04 -25.98 38.46
CA GLY A 5 -16.45 -26.14 37.15
C GLY A 5 -16.18 -24.76 36.53
N THR A 6 -14.93 -24.32 36.56
CA THR A 6 -14.47 -23.15 35.81
C THR A 6 -14.51 -23.44 34.31
N LYS A 7 -15.61 -23.05 33.64
CA LYS A 7 -15.62 -22.87 32.18
C LYS A 7 -14.87 -21.58 31.85
N GLY A 8 -13.63 -21.72 31.40
CA GLY A 8 -12.85 -20.64 30.81
C GLY A 8 -13.52 -20.14 29.53
N ASN A 9 -14.30 -19.07 29.63
CA ASN A 9 -14.82 -18.36 28.48
C ASN A 9 -13.68 -17.51 27.87
N ALA A 10 -13.50 -17.62 26.57
CA ALA A 10 -12.52 -16.87 25.81
C ALA A 10 -12.66 -15.37 26.11
N LYS A 11 -11.59 -14.74 26.61
CA LYS A 11 -11.51 -13.29 26.78
C LYS A 11 -11.60 -12.65 25.39
N GLY A 12 -12.79 -12.21 24.99
CA GLY A 12 -12.96 -11.30 23.87
C GLY A 12 -12.12 -10.04 24.10
N MET A 13 -11.41 -9.58 23.08
CA MET A 13 -10.66 -8.32 23.12
C MET A 13 -11.57 -7.18 23.56
N THR A 14 -11.04 -6.24 24.36
CA THR A 14 -11.80 -5.04 24.73
C THR A 14 -12.04 -4.16 23.50
N ASN A 15 -13.08 -3.32 23.53
CA ASN A 15 -13.36 -2.38 22.43
C ASN A 15 -12.16 -1.49 22.10
N GLU A 16 -11.40 -1.07 23.11
CA GLU A 16 -10.19 -0.28 22.94
C GLU A 16 -9.08 -1.09 22.23
N GLN A 17 -8.90 -2.37 22.59
CA GLN A 17 -7.96 -3.26 21.92
C GLN A 17 -8.35 -3.53 20.46
N ILE A 18 -9.66 -3.68 20.17
CA ILE A 18 -10.18 -3.87 18.81
C ILE A 18 -9.85 -2.65 17.95
N ILE A 19 -10.13 -1.44 18.44
CA ILE A 19 -9.84 -0.19 17.72
C ILE A 19 -8.33 -0.02 17.49
N ASN A 20 -7.51 -0.26 18.51
CA ASN A 20 -6.06 -0.14 18.41
C ASN A 20 -5.49 -1.12 17.38
N ASN A 21 -5.99 -2.37 17.35
CA ASN A 21 -5.55 -3.37 16.38
C ASN A 21 -5.97 -2.99 14.95
N PHE A 22 -7.21 -2.56 14.77
CA PHE A 22 -7.69 -2.07 13.46
C PHE A 22 -6.85 -0.90 12.94
N GLN A 23 -6.53 0.07 13.80
CA GLN A 23 -5.67 1.20 13.41
C GLN A 23 -4.25 0.74 13.05
N ALA A 24 -3.69 -0.24 13.76
CA ALA A 24 -2.37 -0.81 13.46
C ALA A 24 -2.38 -1.51 12.09
N LEU A 25 -3.37 -2.35 11.81
CA LEU A 25 -3.54 -3.03 10.53
C LEU A 25 -3.70 -2.03 9.37
N ARG A 26 -4.47 -0.96 9.56
CA ARG A 26 -4.65 0.10 8.55
C ARG A 26 -3.35 0.86 8.28
N LYS A 27 -2.57 1.19 9.33
CA LYS A 27 -1.25 1.82 9.17
C LYS A 27 -0.29 0.92 8.39
N GLU A 28 -0.32 -0.38 8.66
CA GLU A 28 0.49 -1.36 7.93
C GLU A 28 0.08 -1.46 6.46
N GLN A 29 -1.22 -1.54 6.16
CA GLN A 29 -1.74 -1.53 4.79
C GLN A 29 -1.29 -0.28 4.02
N LEU A 30 -1.41 0.91 4.64
CA LEU A 30 -0.97 2.17 4.02
C LEU A 30 0.54 2.18 3.76
N ARG A 31 1.34 1.68 4.70
CA ARG A 31 2.80 1.59 4.55
C ARG A 31 3.18 0.69 3.37
N ILE A 32 2.53 -0.47 3.24
CA ILE A 32 2.78 -1.37 2.10
C ILE A 32 2.33 -0.71 0.80
N GLY A 33 1.15 -0.09 0.77
CA GLY A 33 0.64 0.62 -0.40
C GLY A 33 1.59 1.72 -0.90
N ASN A 34 2.08 2.57 0.00
CA ASN A 34 3.05 3.60 -0.34
C ASN A 34 4.34 3.01 -0.92
N LYS A 35 4.83 1.90 -0.35
CA LYS A 35 6.06 1.25 -0.84
C LYS A 35 5.85 0.60 -2.21
N VAL A 36 4.67 0.04 -2.48
CA VAL A 36 4.33 -0.45 -3.83
C VAL A 36 4.37 0.68 -4.85
N SER A 37 3.72 1.81 -4.57
CA SER A 37 3.73 2.97 -5.48
C SER A 37 5.14 3.52 -5.75
N GLU A 38 5.99 3.57 -4.72
CA GLU A 38 7.39 3.99 -4.86
C GLU A 38 8.17 3.04 -5.80
N LEU A 39 8.05 1.74 -5.59
CA LEU A 39 8.76 0.74 -6.39
C LEU A 39 8.22 0.64 -7.83
N GLU A 40 6.92 0.86 -8.04
CA GLU A 40 6.33 0.93 -9.38
C GLU A 40 6.91 2.10 -10.20
N LEU A 41 7.17 3.24 -9.54
CA LEU A 41 7.85 4.37 -10.18
C LEU A 41 9.29 4.00 -10.53
N GLU A 42 10.06 3.42 -9.60
CA GLU A 42 11.43 2.96 -9.87
C GLU A 42 11.47 1.94 -11.03
N LEU A 43 10.52 1.01 -11.09
CA LEU A 43 10.41 0.02 -12.17
C LEU A 43 10.18 0.71 -13.53
N HIS A 44 9.36 1.75 -13.56
CA HIS A 44 9.10 2.53 -14.77
C HIS A 44 10.35 3.29 -15.22
N GLU A 45 11.06 3.94 -14.30
CA GLU A 45 12.31 4.63 -14.59
C GLU A 45 13.38 3.66 -15.13
N HIS A 46 13.53 2.49 -14.49
CA HIS A 46 14.40 1.42 -14.98
C HIS A 46 14.08 1.02 -16.42
N LYS A 47 12.79 0.93 -16.76
CA LYS A 47 12.35 0.60 -18.13
C LYS A 47 12.80 1.65 -19.14
N ILE A 48 12.62 2.93 -18.83
CA ILE A 48 13.04 4.03 -19.70
C ILE A 48 14.56 4.00 -19.92
N VAL A 49 15.34 3.81 -18.85
CA VAL A 49 16.81 3.73 -18.94
C VAL A 49 17.24 2.54 -19.80
N ILE A 50 16.61 1.37 -19.64
CA ILE A 50 16.92 0.19 -20.44
C ILE A 50 16.57 0.43 -21.91
N ASP A 51 15.40 0.99 -22.21
CA ASP A 51 14.95 1.21 -23.57
C ASP A 51 15.83 2.22 -24.31
N THR A 52 16.27 3.29 -23.63
CA THR A 52 17.23 4.25 -24.20
C THR A 52 18.61 3.64 -24.41
N LEU A 53 19.10 2.79 -23.50
CA LEU A 53 20.41 2.15 -23.64
C LEU A 53 20.47 1.05 -24.71
N LYS A 54 19.33 0.43 -25.07
CA LYS A 54 19.26 -0.54 -26.18
C LYS A 54 19.56 0.09 -27.54
N GLU A 55 19.28 1.38 -27.71
CA GLU A 55 19.55 2.12 -28.94
C GLU A 55 21.02 2.59 -29.04
N VAL A 56 21.78 2.45 -27.96
CA VAL A 56 23.18 2.88 -27.88
C VAL A 56 24.11 1.71 -28.19
N ASP A 57 25.23 2.01 -28.86
CA ASP A 57 26.29 1.03 -29.12
C ASP A 57 26.79 0.37 -27.82
N GLY A 58 26.83 -0.96 -27.82
CA GLY A 58 27.26 -1.79 -26.71
C GLY A 58 28.70 -1.55 -26.25
N ASP A 59 29.59 -1.15 -27.16
CA ASP A 59 31.00 -0.87 -26.85
C ASP A 59 31.24 0.55 -26.34
N ARG A 60 30.21 1.41 -26.34
CA ARG A 60 30.30 2.75 -25.79
C ARG A 60 30.55 2.70 -24.28
N LYS A 61 31.42 3.60 -23.80
CA LYS A 61 31.67 3.79 -22.37
C LYS A 61 30.38 4.20 -21.64
N CYS A 62 30.10 3.52 -20.54
CA CYS A 62 29.00 3.75 -19.63
C CYS A 62 29.58 4.02 -18.24
N PHE A 63 28.99 4.95 -17.50
CA PHE A 63 29.45 5.31 -16.17
C PHE A 63 28.35 5.08 -15.15
N ARG A 64 28.63 4.25 -14.14
CA ARG A 64 27.69 3.94 -13.07
C ARG A 64 28.15 4.60 -11.77
N MET A 65 27.24 5.31 -11.11
CA MET A 65 27.49 5.86 -9.77
C MET A 65 27.28 4.78 -8.70
N VAL A 66 28.25 4.58 -7.82
CA VAL A 66 28.19 3.66 -6.68
C VAL A 66 28.77 4.37 -5.46
N GLY A 67 27.95 4.67 -4.46
CA GLY A 67 28.41 5.28 -3.20
C GLY A 67 29.16 6.61 -3.39
N GLY A 68 28.84 7.38 -4.44
CA GLY A 68 29.51 8.64 -4.77
C GLY A 68 30.74 8.51 -5.67
N LEU A 69 31.18 7.30 -6.02
CA LEU A 69 32.23 7.06 -7.01
C LEU A 69 31.64 6.72 -8.37
N LEU A 70 32.28 7.17 -9.45
CA LEU A 70 31.89 6.88 -10.82
C LEU A 70 32.72 5.70 -11.35
N CYS A 71 32.07 4.58 -11.63
CA CYS A 71 32.71 3.39 -12.19
C CYS A 71 32.55 3.35 -13.71
N GLU A 72 33.67 3.29 -14.45
CA GLU A 72 33.68 3.10 -15.90
C GLU A 72 33.38 1.64 -16.26
N ARG A 73 32.46 1.45 -17.20
CA ARG A 73 32.00 0.17 -17.77
C ARG A 73 31.64 0.37 -19.24
N THR A 74 31.18 -0.68 -19.91
CA THR A 74 30.58 -0.58 -21.24
C THR A 74 29.06 -0.80 -21.18
N VAL A 75 28.33 -0.34 -22.19
CA VAL A 75 26.88 -0.54 -22.26
C VAL A 75 26.53 -2.02 -22.24
N LYS A 76 27.27 -2.87 -22.96
CA LYS A 76 27.07 -4.34 -22.99
C LYS A 76 27.27 -5.02 -21.63
N GLU A 77 28.08 -4.44 -20.73
CA GLU A 77 28.25 -4.94 -19.37
C GLU A 77 27.14 -4.48 -18.43
N VAL A 78 26.63 -3.26 -18.63
CA VAL A 78 25.65 -2.63 -17.73
C VAL A 78 24.22 -3.04 -18.06
N LEU A 79 23.89 -3.18 -19.34
CA LEU A 79 22.53 -3.49 -19.80
C LEU A 79 21.96 -4.78 -19.17
N PRO A 80 22.69 -5.92 -19.11
CA PRO A 80 22.18 -7.13 -18.48
C PRO A 80 21.91 -6.97 -16.99
N ILE A 81 22.73 -6.16 -16.30
CA ILE A 81 22.57 -5.87 -14.87
C ILE A 81 21.29 -5.07 -14.64
N LEU A 82 21.02 -4.07 -15.48
CA LEU A 82 19.79 -3.29 -15.38
C LEU A 82 18.54 -4.13 -15.63
N ILE A 83 18.58 -5.04 -16.62
CA ILE A 83 17.48 -5.96 -16.91
C ILE A 83 17.24 -6.92 -15.73
N SER A 84 18.30 -7.55 -15.21
CA SER A 84 18.18 -8.43 -14.04
C SER A 84 17.61 -7.71 -12.82
N ASN A 85 18.04 -6.47 -12.57
CA ASN A 85 17.51 -5.68 -11.45
C ASN A 85 16.04 -5.30 -11.65
N GLN A 86 15.65 -4.96 -12.89
CA GLN A 86 14.25 -4.68 -13.24
C GLN A 86 13.36 -5.91 -12.98
N GLU A 87 13.80 -7.11 -13.36
CA GLU A 87 13.06 -8.35 -13.14
C GLU A 87 12.91 -8.68 -11.65
N GLN A 88 13.96 -8.46 -10.87
CA GLN A 88 13.93 -8.61 -9.41
C GLN A 88 12.97 -7.61 -8.77
N LEU A 89 13.02 -6.34 -9.18
CA LEU A 89 12.08 -5.30 -8.74
C LEU A 89 10.63 -5.68 -9.07
N ALA A 90 10.37 -6.14 -10.30
CA ALA A 90 9.03 -6.56 -10.72
C ALA A 90 8.51 -7.75 -9.90
N THR A 91 9.38 -8.69 -9.53
CA THR A 91 9.03 -9.82 -8.66
C THR A 91 8.72 -9.33 -7.25
N TYR A 92 9.54 -8.44 -6.71
CA TYR A 92 9.34 -7.88 -5.37
C TYR A 92 8.05 -7.05 -5.26
N ILE A 93 7.71 -6.29 -6.31
CA ILE A 93 6.42 -5.58 -6.40
C ILE A 93 5.27 -6.57 -6.34
N LYS A 94 5.31 -7.67 -7.11
CA LYS A 94 4.25 -8.70 -7.09
C LYS A 94 4.05 -9.27 -5.68
N ASP A 95 5.15 -9.57 -4.98
CA ASP A 95 5.10 -10.09 -3.62
C ASP A 95 4.51 -9.08 -2.63
N LEU A 96 4.90 -7.80 -2.74
CA LEU A 96 4.33 -6.72 -1.92
C LEU A 96 2.86 -6.46 -2.22
N THR A 97 2.44 -6.52 -3.49
CA THR A 97 1.03 -6.41 -3.89
C THR A 97 0.22 -7.59 -3.34
N ALA A 98 0.77 -8.81 -3.35
CA ALA A 98 0.13 -9.96 -2.73
C ALA A 98 0.00 -9.78 -1.20
N ALA A 99 1.03 -9.26 -0.54
CA ALA A 99 1.00 -8.93 0.88
C ALA A 99 -0.04 -7.83 1.19
N LEU A 100 -0.14 -6.80 0.32
CA LEU A 100 -1.15 -5.75 0.43
C LEU A 100 -2.56 -6.31 0.33
N ASN A 101 -2.81 -7.17 -0.66
CA ASN A 101 -4.12 -7.82 -0.84
C ASN A 101 -4.50 -8.69 0.35
N LYS A 102 -3.55 -9.46 0.89
CA LYS A 102 -3.76 -10.25 2.11
C LYS A 102 -4.12 -9.37 3.31
N LYS A 103 -3.45 -8.23 3.47
CA LYS A 103 -3.74 -7.26 4.55
C LYS A 103 -5.09 -6.57 4.36
N SER A 104 -5.48 -6.29 3.12
CA SER A 104 -6.81 -5.76 2.79
C SER A 104 -7.92 -6.76 3.15
N GLN A 105 -7.72 -8.05 2.87
CA GLN A 105 -8.65 -9.11 3.27
C GLN A 105 -8.72 -9.24 4.79
N GLU A 106 -7.57 -9.24 5.48
CA GLU A 106 -7.52 -9.28 6.96
C GLU A 106 -8.29 -8.10 7.59
N LEU A 107 -8.19 -6.89 7.01
CA LEU A 107 -8.95 -5.72 7.45
C LEU A 107 -10.46 -5.85 7.23
N ASN A 108 -10.88 -6.39 6.08
CA ASN A 108 -12.30 -6.62 5.79
C ASN A 108 -12.88 -7.65 6.76
N ASP A 109 -12.20 -8.79 6.93
CA ASP A 109 -12.58 -9.82 7.90
C ASP A 109 -12.66 -9.27 9.33
N PHE A 110 -11.72 -8.41 9.72
CA PHE A 110 -11.71 -7.79 11.05
C PHE A 110 -12.87 -6.81 11.23
N THR A 111 -13.26 -6.10 10.16
CA THR A 111 -14.38 -5.17 10.13
C THR A 111 -15.71 -5.91 10.27
N GLU A 112 -15.87 -7.02 9.53
CA GLU A 112 -17.07 -7.88 9.59
C GLU A 112 -17.21 -8.57 10.95
N LYS A 113 -16.13 -9.14 11.50
CA LYS A 113 -16.16 -9.85 12.79
C LYS A 113 -16.52 -8.95 13.98
N HIS A 114 -16.16 -7.67 13.90
CA HIS A 114 -16.36 -6.71 14.99
C HIS A 114 -17.42 -5.65 14.69
N ASN A 115 -18.17 -5.77 13.58
CA ASN A 115 -19.17 -4.79 13.12
C ASN A 115 -18.66 -3.34 13.18
N LEU A 116 -17.39 -3.13 12.82
CA LEU A 116 -16.77 -1.82 12.89
C LEU A 116 -17.37 -0.92 11.80
N LYS A 117 -18.13 0.10 12.21
CA LYS A 117 -18.56 1.14 11.26
C LYS A 117 -17.39 2.08 11.00
N ILE A 118 -16.80 1.97 9.80
CA ILE A 118 -15.83 2.95 9.31
C ILE A 118 -16.59 4.25 9.05
N ARG A 119 -16.57 5.14 10.04
CA ARG A 119 -17.15 6.48 9.95
C ARG A 119 -16.43 7.25 8.84
N GLY A 120 -17.06 7.35 7.67
CA GLY A 120 -16.52 7.98 6.45
C GLY A 120 -16.63 7.16 5.15
N GLN A 121 -17.08 5.90 5.18
CA GLN A 121 -17.28 5.10 3.96
C GLN A 121 -18.76 4.95 3.54
N ASP A 122 -19.71 5.24 4.44
CA ASP A 122 -21.15 5.13 4.17
C ASP A 122 -21.76 6.30 3.37
N ASP A 123 -21.00 7.38 3.11
CA ASP A 123 -21.49 8.53 2.34
C ASP A 123 -21.10 8.51 0.84
N ALA A 124 -20.44 7.45 0.35
CA ALA A 124 -19.99 7.37 -1.04
C ALA A 124 -20.75 6.37 -1.93
N SER A 125 -21.62 5.51 -1.36
CA SER A 125 -22.31 4.44 -2.08
C SER A 125 -23.83 4.64 -2.25
N SER A 126 -24.36 5.85 -2.03
CA SER A 126 -25.75 6.20 -2.34
C SER A 126 -25.86 7.49 -3.13
N GLN A 127 -25.30 7.53 -4.35
CA GLN A 127 -25.71 8.51 -5.36
C GLN A 127 -25.77 7.84 -6.74
N ASN A 128 -26.92 7.23 -7.01
CA ASN A 128 -27.47 7.04 -8.34
C ASN A 128 -28.97 7.35 -8.22
N ASP A 129 -29.34 8.63 -8.22
CA ASP A 129 -30.61 9.10 -8.76
C ASP A 129 -30.59 10.63 -8.98
N ASP A 130 -30.74 11.00 -10.25
CA ASP A 130 -31.39 12.17 -10.88
C ASP A 130 -31.31 13.62 -10.32
N GLY A 131 -31.09 14.57 -11.25
CA GLY A 131 -31.79 15.88 -11.28
C GLY A 131 -31.20 17.12 -10.58
N ASP A 132 -30.62 18.03 -11.37
CA ASP A 132 -30.81 19.51 -11.33
C ASP A 132 -30.93 20.26 -9.96
N LYS A 133 -29.87 20.97 -9.52
CA LYS A 133 -29.83 22.43 -9.13
C LYS A 133 -28.80 22.85 -8.06
N LYS A 134 -28.00 23.85 -8.48
CA LYS A 134 -27.33 24.97 -7.75
C LYS A 134 -26.19 24.71 -6.75
N PRO A 135 -25.16 25.60 -6.74
CA PRO A 135 -24.09 25.57 -5.76
C PRO A 135 -24.47 26.40 -4.53
N ARG A 136 -24.29 25.86 -3.31
CA ARG A 136 -24.26 26.67 -2.08
C ARG A 136 -23.14 26.22 -1.15
N THR A 137 -22.03 26.94 -1.28
CA THR A 137 -21.15 27.48 -0.24
C THR A 137 -21.34 26.97 1.20
N GLY A 138 -20.27 26.39 1.75
CA GLY A 138 -19.80 26.63 3.11
C GLY A 138 -20.57 25.95 4.24
N ASN A 139 -20.24 24.69 4.53
CA ASN A 139 -20.67 24.02 5.75
C ASN A 139 -20.04 24.69 6.98
N VAL A 140 -20.83 25.45 7.74
CA VAL A 140 -20.51 25.90 9.10
C VAL A 140 -20.87 24.78 10.07
N LEU A 141 -19.88 24.29 10.82
CA LEU A 141 -20.04 23.34 11.92
C LEU A 141 -20.80 24.01 13.07
N VAL A 142 -22.07 23.65 13.26
CA VAL A 142 -22.79 23.95 14.50
C VAL A 142 -22.65 22.76 15.43
N VAL A 143 -21.79 22.89 16.43
CA VAL A 143 -21.81 22.04 17.63
C VAL A 143 -22.98 22.48 18.49
N ASN A 144 -23.94 21.58 18.72
CA ASN A 144 -25.00 21.81 19.70
C ASN A 144 -24.61 21.13 21.02
N PRO A 145 -24.19 21.88 22.05
CA PRO A 145 -23.97 21.35 23.39
C PRO A 145 -25.30 21.20 24.14
N MET A 146 -25.39 20.21 25.03
CA MET A 146 -26.41 20.18 26.09
C MET A 146 -26.21 21.32 27.07
#